data_AF-A0A0F9IM98-F1
#
_entry.id   AF-A0A0F9IM98-F1
#
_cell.length_a   1.000
_cell.length_b   1.000
_cell.length_c   1.000
_cell.angle_alpha   90.00
_cell.angle_beta   90.00
_cell.angle_gamma   90.00
#
_symmetry.space_group_name_H-M   'P 1'
#
loop_
_entity.id
_entity.type
_entity.pdbx_description
1 polymer ?
#
loop_
_entity_poly.entity_id
_entity_poly.type
_entity_poly.pdbx_seq_one_letter_code
_entity_poly.pdbx_strand_id
1 'polypeptide(L)'
;VTNSFFANVKGGKNPGDDTFVFTESAYVTSTRLTTGGRVIVHDVQNDFTTGGVSSGLTIDKLVLARQALMELENDPDDLFYIAVSPKQMSDLLREAETQSIDTNIIRSLVNGIVNEYMGFRFVITNRILIGSGNDIDGDTNVFKVPVWTKEGMLFAKHTTPIFSVDKLPRKQIWQISARVGMASIRMDEDKIIQIECV
;
A
#
# COMPACT_ATOMS: atom_id res chain seq x y z
N VAL A 1 22.60 -11.47 4.58
CA VAL A 1 21.15 -11.26 4.81
C VAL A 1 20.98 -10.46 6.09
N THR A 2 20.56 -9.21 5.94
CA THR A 2 20.38 -8.23 7.02
C THR A 2 19.24 -8.68 7.92
N ASN A 3 19.60 -9.35 9.03
CA ASN A 3 18.68 -9.93 10.02
C ASN A 3 17.63 -8.94 10.58
N SER A 4 17.82 -7.63 10.42
CA SER A 4 16.90 -6.60 10.92
C SER A 4 15.64 -6.42 10.06
N PHE A 5 15.72 -6.63 8.74
CA PHE A 5 14.55 -6.45 7.85
C PHE A 5 13.57 -7.62 7.93
N PHE A 6 14.09 -8.84 8.09
CA PHE A 6 13.31 -10.06 8.24
C PHE A 6 12.91 -10.37 9.68
N ALA A 7 13.33 -9.56 10.65
CA ALA A 7 12.87 -9.69 12.02
C ALA A 7 11.34 -9.54 12.09
N ASN A 8 10.70 -10.33 12.96
CA ASN A 8 9.28 -10.18 13.21
C ASN A 8 8.99 -8.75 13.68
N VAL A 9 8.03 -8.14 13.03
CA VAL A 9 7.49 -6.84 13.36
C VAL A 9 6.74 -6.99 14.68
N LYS A 10 7.06 -6.13 15.65
CA LYS A 10 6.26 -6.05 16.87
C LYS A 10 4.89 -5.47 16.51
N GLY A 11 3.89 -6.33 16.43
CA GLY A 11 2.50 -5.94 16.20
C GLY A 11 1.99 -5.00 17.30
N GLY A 12 1.47 -3.83 16.91
CA GLY A 12 1.01 -2.78 17.80
C GLY A 12 -0.33 -3.04 18.52
N LYS A 13 -0.51 -4.19 19.17
CA LYS A 13 -1.70 -4.50 20.00
C LYS A 13 -1.34 -4.83 21.46
N ASN A 14 -0.30 -4.19 21.99
CA ASN A 14 -0.05 -4.25 23.42
C ASN A 14 -1.12 -3.43 24.16
N PRO A 15 -1.74 -3.97 25.22
CA PRO A 15 -2.71 -3.22 26.01
C PRO A 15 -2.03 -1.96 26.59
N GLY A 16 -2.33 -0.79 26.01
CA GLY A 16 -1.73 0.49 26.35
C GLY A 16 -1.43 1.41 25.15
N ASP A 17 -1.21 0.86 23.95
CA ASP A 17 -0.90 1.64 22.73
C ASP A 17 -2.14 1.90 21.83
N ASP A 18 -3.26 1.22 22.11
CA ASP A 18 -4.47 1.24 21.28
C ASP A 18 -5.39 2.44 21.65
N THR A 19 -4.97 3.65 21.28
CA THR A 19 -5.82 4.85 21.41
C THR A 19 -6.50 5.14 20.08
N PHE A 20 -7.68 4.56 19.87
CA PHE A 20 -8.59 5.00 18.81
C PHE A 20 -9.22 6.35 19.23
N VAL A 21 -8.55 7.46 18.91
CA VAL A 21 -9.06 8.81 19.18
C VAL A 21 -9.85 9.29 17.96
N PHE A 22 -11.17 9.44 18.13
CA PHE A 22 -12.02 10.15 17.17
C PHE A 22 -11.73 11.66 17.23
N THR A 23 -10.69 12.10 16.54
CA THR A 23 -10.44 13.53 16.28
C THR A 23 -10.82 13.88 14.84
N GLU A 24 -11.34 15.09 14.66
CA GLU A 24 -11.93 15.68 13.45
C GLU A 24 -10.90 16.00 12.35
N SER A 25 -9.83 15.20 12.25
CA SER A 25 -8.86 15.20 11.16
C SER A 25 -8.82 13.79 10.58
N ALA A 26 -9.67 13.54 9.59
CA ALA A 26 -9.83 12.24 8.92
C ALA A 26 -8.62 11.80 8.07
N TYR A 27 -7.46 12.43 8.24
CA TYR A 27 -6.17 11.97 7.76
C TYR A 27 -5.12 12.40 8.80
N VAL A 28 -4.27 11.47 9.27
CA VAL A 28 -3.22 11.63 10.31
C VAL A 28 -3.81 11.67 11.74
N THR A 29 -3.54 10.77 12.70
CA THR A 29 -2.47 9.78 12.94
C THR A 29 -2.91 8.83 14.08
N SER A 30 -2.53 7.57 13.99
CA SER A 30 -1.99 6.79 15.12
C SER A 30 -1.10 5.73 14.46
N THR A 31 0.19 5.64 14.65
CA THR A 31 1.15 6.19 15.60
C THR A 31 2.45 6.36 14.81
N ARG A 32 3.47 6.96 15.41
CA ARG A 32 4.84 6.78 14.92
C ARG A 32 5.07 5.30 14.60
N LEU A 33 5.33 4.97 13.34
CA LEU A 33 6.01 3.72 13.01
C LEU A 33 7.51 3.91 13.27
N THR A 34 7.88 4.19 14.53
CA THR A 34 9.25 3.89 14.97
C THR A 34 9.38 2.39 15.28
N THR A 35 8.26 1.66 15.33
CA THR A 35 8.24 0.19 15.49
C THR A 35 6.90 -0.32 14.96
N GLY A 36 6.88 -1.05 13.83
CA GLY A 36 5.65 -1.67 13.33
C GLY A 36 5.48 -1.81 11.81
N GLY A 37 6.47 -2.27 11.04
CA GLY A 37 6.24 -2.67 9.64
C GLY A 37 7.54 -2.82 8.85
N ARG A 38 7.51 -3.59 7.76
CA ARG A 38 8.67 -3.74 6.86
C ARG A 38 8.68 -2.60 5.86
N VAL A 39 9.79 -1.85 5.79
CA VAL A 39 9.94 -0.72 4.86
C VAL A 39 11.11 -0.98 3.93
N ILE A 40 10.84 -0.95 2.63
CA ILE A 40 11.83 -0.92 1.57
C ILE A 40 12.07 0.55 1.24
N VAL A 41 13.24 1.06 1.62
CA VAL A 41 13.64 2.46 1.45
C VAL A 41 13.80 2.85 -0.02
N HIS A 42 13.73 4.15 -0.29
CA HIS A 42 13.74 4.70 -1.65
C HIS A 42 15.06 4.50 -2.42
N ASP A 43 16.15 4.25 -1.70
CA ASP A 43 17.53 4.08 -2.13
C ASP A 43 18.04 2.65 -1.81
N VAL A 44 17.14 1.67 -1.77
CA VAL A 44 17.50 0.29 -1.44
C VAL A 44 18.44 -0.35 -2.47
N GLN A 45 19.43 -1.10 -1.98
CA GLN A 45 20.27 -1.99 -2.79
C GLN A 45 19.72 -3.43 -2.81
N ASN A 46 20.23 -4.27 -3.72
CA ASN A 46 19.76 -5.66 -3.91
C ASN A 46 19.93 -6.59 -2.70
N ASP A 47 20.57 -6.12 -1.62
CA ASP A 47 20.79 -6.83 -0.35
C ASP A 47 19.97 -6.26 0.82
N PHE A 48 18.93 -5.47 0.52
CA PHE A 48 18.08 -4.77 1.50
C PHE A 48 18.82 -3.71 2.33
N THR A 49 19.99 -3.23 1.88
CA THR A 49 20.72 -2.14 2.54
C THR A 49 20.37 -0.77 1.95
N THR A 50 20.47 0.27 2.79
CA THR A 50 20.35 1.69 2.43
C THR A 50 21.68 2.19 1.85
N GLY A 51 21.66 3.12 0.89
CA GLY A 51 22.85 3.71 0.26
C GLY A 51 22.94 3.56 -1.26
N GLY A 52 21.83 3.27 -1.94
CA GLY A 52 21.70 3.27 -3.39
C GLY A 52 21.39 4.66 -3.96
N VAL A 53 20.91 4.69 -5.20
CA VAL A 53 20.41 5.93 -5.83
C VAL A 53 18.90 6.03 -5.60
N SER A 54 18.44 7.16 -5.07
CA SER A 54 17.01 7.42 -4.89
C SER A 54 16.28 7.30 -6.22
N SER A 55 15.37 6.32 -6.28
CA SER A 55 14.71 5.91 -7.52
C SER A 55 13.20 5.80 -7.33
N GLY A 56 12.47 5.84 -8.45
CA GLY A 56 11.04 5.57 -8.50
C GLY A 56 10.71 4.11 -8.16
N LEU A 57 9.58 3.61 -8.65
CA LEU A 57 9.26 2.19 -8.53
C LEU A 57 10.11 1.40 -9.52
N THR A 58 10.97 0.53 -8.98
CA THR A 58 11.92 -0.27 -9.76
C THR A 58 11.57 -1.75 -9.76
N ILE A 59 12.09 -2.49 -10.75
CA ILE A 59 11.91 -3.94 -10.85
C ILE A 59 12.61 -4.64 -9.69
N ASP A 60 13.80 -4.17 -9.32
CA ASP A 60 14.55 -4.69 -8.16
C ASP A 60 13.74 -4.55 -6.86
N LYS A 61 13.07 -3.40 -6.64
CA LYS A 61 12.17 -3.20 -5.48
C LYS A 61 11.00 -4.18 -5.48
N LEU A 62 10.44 -4.52 -6.64
CA LEU A 62 9.38 -5.53 -6.75
C LEU A 62 9.90 -6.95 -6.45
N VAL A 63 11.12 -7.28 -6.89
CA VAL A 63 11.76 -8.57 -6.59
C VAL A 63 12.02 -8.70 -5.09
N LEU A 64 12.57 -7.67 -4.46
CA LEU A 64 12.83 -7.64 -3.02
C LEU A 64 11.54 -7.75 -2.20
N ALA A 65 10.49 -7.02 -2.59
CA ALA A 65 9.18 -7.13 -1.95
C ALA A 65 8.57 -8.53 -2.08
N ARG A 66 8.71 -9.15 -3.26
CA ARG A 66 8.24 -10.51 -3.50
C ARG A 66 9.01 -11.51 -2.63
N GLN A 67 10.33 -11.43 -2.59
CA GLN A 67 11.16 -12.28 -1.73
C GLN A 67 10.70 -12.16 -0.27
N ALA A 68 10.57 -10.92 0.21
CA ALA A 68 10.16 -10.65 1.59
C ALA A 68 8.80 -11.25 1.96
N LEU A 69 7.83 -11.23 1.04
CA LEU A 69 6.51 -11.84 1.24
C LEU A 69 6.52 -13.37 1.08
N MET A 70 7.36 -13.91 0.21
CA MET A 70 7.48 -15.37 0.06
C MET A 70 8.12 -16.03 1.29
N GLU A 71 9.02 -15.32 1.98
CA GLU A 71 9.64 -15.80 3.22
C GLU A 71 8.64 -15.85 4.41
N LEU A 72 7.49 -15.19 4.31
CA LEU A 72 6.48 -15.09 5.36
C LEU A 72 5.44 -16.24 5.38
N GLU A 73 5.75 -17.38 4.73
CA GLU A 73 4.87 -18.57 4.64
C GLU A 73 3.39 -18.21 4.35
N ASN A 74 3.18 -17.29 3.41
CA ASN A 74 1.84 -16.92 2.96
C ASN A 74 1.20 -18.06 2.15
N ASP A 75 -0.14 -18.05 2.05
CA ASP A 75 -0.87 -18.97 1.18
C ASP A 75 -0.28 -18.94 -0.25
N PRO A 76 0.22 -20.07 -0.77
CA PRO A 76 0.88 -20.14 -2.07
C PRO A 76 -0.05 -19.80 -3.24
N ASP A 77 -1.37 -19.87 -3.06
CA ASP A 77 -2.35 -19.60 -4.11
C ASP A 77 -2.83 -18.13 -4.13
N ASP A 78 -2.50 -17.32 -3.10
CA ASP A 78 -2.92 -15.92 -3.05
C ASP A 78 -1.99 -15.01 -3.86
N LEU A 79 -2.59 -14.03 -4.53
CA LEU A 79 -1.82 -13.00 -5.24
C LEU A 79 -1.41 -11.91 -4.25
N PHE A 80 -0.22 -11.36 -4.46
CA PHE A 80 0.20 -10.16 -3.74
C PHE A 80 -0.47 -8.93 -4.34
N TYR A 81 -0.89 -7.97 -3.51
CA TYR A 81 -1.52 -6.74 -3.95
C TYR A 81 -0.59 -5.56 -3.73
N ILE A 82 -0.57 -4.63 -4.68
CA ILE A 82 0.19 -3.39 -4.59
C ILE A 82 -0.67 -2.21 -5.01
N ALA A 83 -0.70 -1.15 -4.18
CA ALA A 83 -1.37 0.10 -4.55
C ALA A 83 -0.36 1.10 -5.08
N VAL A 84 -0.53 1.53 -6.33
CA VAL A 84 0.39 2.46 -7.00
C VAL A 84 -0.34 3.70 -7.46
N SER A 85 0.37 4.83 -7.48
CA SER A 85 -0.10 6.01 -8.23
C SER A 85 0.32 5.89 -9.71
N PRO A 86 -0.34 6.64 -10.61
CA PRO A 86 0.00 6.62 -12.03
C PRO A 86 1.47 6.96 -12.34
N LYS A 87 2.11 7.80 -11.49
CA LYS A 87 3.52 8.16 -11.66
C LYS A 87 4.43 6.93 -11.51
N GLN A 88 4.24 6.10 -10.49
CA GLN A 88 5.07 4.91 -10.31
C GLN A 88 4.90 3.91 -11.46
N MET A 89 3.72 3.85 -12.06
CA MET A 89 3.47 3.00 -13.23
C MET A 89 4.27 3.47 -14.45
N SER A 90 4.35 4.79 -14.67
CA SER A 90 5.20 5.36 -15.72
C SER A 90 6.70 5.16 -15.44
N ASP A 91 7.11 5.29 -14.18
CA ASP A 91 8.50 5.05 -13.77
C ASP A 91 8.92 3.59 -14.00
N LEU A 92 8.04 2.63 -13.68
CA LEU A 92 8.25 1.20 -13.94
C LEU A 92 8.37 0.89 -15.45
N LEU A 93 7.55 1.53 -16.28
CA LEU A 93 7.64 1.38 -17.73
C LEU A 93 8.99 1.90 -18.26
N ARG A 94 9.43 3.07 -17.81
CA ARG A 94 10.71 3.67 -18.21
C ARG A 94 11.91 2.80 -17.82
N GLU A 95 11.86 2.18 -16.64
CA GLU A 95 12.91 1.27 -16.20
C GLU A 95 12.96 0.00 -17.04
N ALA A 96 11.81 -0.62 -17.32
CA ALA A 96 11.75 -1.80 -18.16
C ALA A 96 12.27 -1.54 -19.58
N GLU A 97 11.98 -0.37 -20.14
CA GLU A 97 12.55 0.09 -21.41
C GLU A 97 14.08 0.22 -21.34
N THR A 98 14.60 0.76 -20.22
CA THR A 98 16.04 0.94 -20.01
C THR A 98 16.78 -0.40 -19.89
N GLN A 99 16.17 -1.37 -19.22
CA GLN A 99 16.75 -2.70 -19.02
C GLN A 99 16.46 -3.68 -20.18
N SER A 100 15.77 -3.23 -21.24
CA SER A 100 15.38 -4.07 -22.39
C SER A 100 14.56 -5.30 -22.01
N ILE A 101 13.73 -5.19 -20.97
CA ILE A 101 12.79 -6.23 -20.58
C ILE A 101 11.55 -6.15 -21.47
N ASP A 102 10.83 -7.26 -21.69
CA ASP A 102 9.62 -7.25 -22.54
C ASP A 102 8.56 -6.27 -22.00
N THR A 103 8.44 -5.15 -22.69
CA THR A 103 7.58 -4.02 -22.33
C THR A 103 6.12 -4.24 -22.73
N ASN A 104 5.79 -5.29 -23.49
CA ASN A 104 4.41 -5.51 -23.94
C ASN A 104 3.47 -5.78 -22.76
N ILE A 105 3.93 -6.53 -21.76
CA ILE A 105 3.16 -6.81 -20.54
C ILE A 105 3.00 -5.54 -19.69
N ILE A 106 4.07 -4.75 -19.55
CA ILE A 106 4.06 -3.54 -18.72
C ILE A 106 3.28 -2.40 -19.39
N ARG A 107 3.29 -2.29 -20.72
CA ARG A 107 2.42 -1.37 -21.47
C ARG A 107 0.96 -1.74 -21.32
N SER A 108 0.65 -3.04 -21.35
CA SER A 108 -0.70 -3.55 -21.05
C SER A 108 -1.13 -3.20 -19.62
N LEU A 109 -0.18 -3.19 -18.68
CA LEU A 109 -0.37 -2.77 -17.29
C LEU A 109 -0.66 -1.28 -17.14
N VAL A 110 0.11 -0.42 -17.80
CA VAL A 110 -0.10 1.04 -17.79
C VAL A 110 -1.45 1.41 -18.41
N ASN A 111 -1.84 0.71 -19.48
CA ASN A 111 -3.12 0.92 -20.16
C ASN A 111 -4.31 0.31 -19.42
N GLY A 112 -4.08 -0.43 -18.32
CA GLY A 112 -5.11 -1.06 -17.50
C GLY A 112 -5.80 -2.28 -18.15
N ILE A 113 -5.18 -2.86 -19.19
CA ILE A 113 -5.70 -4.05 -19.88
C ILE A 113 -5.35 -5.33 -19.10
N VAL A 114 -4.15 -5.37 -18.52
CA VAL A 114 -3.68 -6.45 -17.64
C VAL A 114 -3.33 -5.83 -16.29
N ASN A 115 -3.76 -6.42 -15.18
CA ASN A 115 -3.47 -5.87 -13.85
C ASN A 115 -2.40 -6.67 -13.09
N GLU A 116 -1.76 -7.63 -13.74
CA GLU A 116 -0.89 -8.61 -13.09
C GLU A 116 0.52 -8.57 -13.69
N TYR A 117 1.53 -8.46 -12.82
CA TYR A 117 2.94 -8.50 -13.20
C TYR A 117 3.78 -9.06 -12.04
N MET A 118 4.68 -10.01 -12.32
CA MET A 118 5.56 -10.67 -11.33
C MET A 118 4.87 -11.31 -10.11
N GLY A 119 3.59 -11.68 -10.24
CA GLY A 119 2.77 -12.22 -9.14
C GLY A 119 2.12 -11.15 -8.26
N PHE A 120 2.21 -9.87 -8.64
CA PHE A 120 1.48 -8.77 -8.04
C PHE A 120 0.26 -8.40 -8.88
N ARG A 121 -0.84 -8.07 -8.20
CA ARG A 121 -1.99 -7.39 -8.76
C ARG A 121 -1.92 -5.90 -8.42
N PHE A 122 -1.85 -5.06 -9.45
CA PHE A 122 -1.74 -3.62 -9.33
C PHE A 122 -3.10 -2.97 -9.17
N VAL A 123 -3.23 -2.13 -8.14
CA VAL A 123 -4.38 -1.28 -7.88
C VAL A 123 -3.96 0.17 -8.07
N ILE A 124 -4.44 0.79 -9.14
CA ILE A 124 -4.10 2.18 -9.44
C ILE A 124 -4.98 3.12 -8.61
N THR A 125 -4.38 4.03 -7.86
CA THR A 125 -5.09 5.01 -7.05
C THR A 125 -4.39 6.36 -7.02
N ASN A 126 -5.17 7.43 -7.16
CA ASN A 126 -4.67 8.82 -7.03
C ASN A 126 -4.67 9.31 -5.58
N ARG A 127 -4.97 8.44 -4.60
CA ARG A 127 -5.04 8.79 -3.18
C ARG A 127 -3.70 8.62 -2.44
N ILE A 128 -2.69 8.05 -3.10
CA ILE A 128 -1.34 7.99 -2.56
C ILE A 128 -0.70 9.35 -2.80
N LEU A 129 -0.54 10.12 -1.72
CA LEU A 129 0.07 11.44 -1.74
C LEU A 129 1.56 11.34 -1.39
N ILE A 130 2.35 12.29 -1.88
CA ILE A 130 3.73 12.49 -1.43
C ILE A 130 3.69 12.78 0.07
N GLY A 131 4.40 11.96 0.85
CA GLY A 131 4.61 12.21 2.26
C GLY A 131 5.82 13.13 2.43
N SER A 132 5.64 14.26 3.10
CA SER A 132 6.72 15.23 3.38
C SER A 132 7.35 15.08 4.76
N GLY A 133 7.06 14.01 5.51
CA GLY A 133 7.46 13.94 6.93
C GLY A 133 7.55 12.57 7.59
N ASN A 134 7.55 11.49 6.81
CA ASN A 134 7.72 10.12 7.34
C ASN A 134 8.70 9.31 6.48
N ASP A 135 9.68 9.98 5.90
CA ASP A 135 10.86 9.31 5.36
C ASP A 135 11.68 8.79 6.55
N ILE A 136 12.17 7.55 6.47
CA ILE A 136 13.05 6.98 7.50
C ILE A 136 14.42 7.66 7.46
N ASP A 137 14.88 8.14 6.28
CA ASP A 137 16.14 8.86 6.15
C ASP A 137 15.99 10.39 6.19
N GLY A 138 14.80 10.91 5.89
CA GLY A 138 14.46 12.33 6.00
C GLY A 138 14.96 13.23 4.87
N ASP A 139 15.46 12.67 3.78
CA ASP A 139 16.16 13.38 2.70
C ASP A 139 15.21 13.79 1.56
N THR A 140 14.13 13.05 1.29
CA THR A 140 13.33 13.27 0.06
C THR A 140 11.80 13.18 0.25
N ASN A 141 11.07 13.92 -0.60
CA ASN A 141 9.62 13.75 -0.76
C ASN A 141 9.33 12.37 -1.40
N VAL A 142 8.80 11.43 -0.62
CA VAL A 142 8.58 10.04 -1.07
C VAL A 142 7.09 9.68 -1.18
N PHE A 143 6.78 8.88 -2.19
CA PHE A 143 5.54 8.12 -2.29
C PHE A 143 5.66 6.84 -1.47
N LYS A 144 4.64 6.58 -0.64
CA LYS A 144 4.52 5.37 0.16
C LYS A 144 3.58 4.41 -0.54
N VAL A 145 4.15 3.38 -1.15
CA VAL A 145 3.44 2.35 -1.91
C VAL A 145 3.24 1.14 -1.00
N PRO A 146 2.02 0.88 -0.50
CA PRO A 146 1.76 -0.29 0.31
C PRO A 146 1.66 -1.55 -0.57
N VAL A 147 2.24 -2.64 -0.07
CA VAL A 147 2.16 -3.99 -0.62
C VAL A 147 1.62 -4.91 0.48
N TRP A 148 0.65 -5.75 0.16
CA TRP A 148 0.00 -6.62 1.14
C TRP A 148 -0.49 -7.94 0.54
N THR A 149 -0.67 -8.93 1.38
CA THR A 149 -1.46 -10.15 1.10
C THR A 149 -2.89 -9.97 1.61
N LYS A 150 -3.84 -10.74 1.06
CA LYS A 150 -5.23 -10.66 1.52
C LYS A 150 -5.37 -11.06 2.99
N GLU A 151 -4.55 -12.01 3.45
CA GLU A 151 -4.55 -12.50 4.82
C GLU A 151 -4.08 -11.45 5.85
N GLY A 152 -3.20 -10.51 5.44
CA GLY A 152 -2.72 -9.45 6.32
C GLY A 152 -3.76 -8.37 6.64
N MET A 153 -4.86 -8.33 5.89
CA MET A 153 -5.84 -7.24 5.95
C MET A 153 -7.23 -7.72 6.37
N LEU A 154 -7.84 -7.01 7.33
CA LEU A 154 -9.24 -7.20 7.68
C LEU A 154 -10.08 -6.06 7.13
N PHE A 155 -11.17 -6.41 6.46
CA PHE A 155 -12.14 -5.45 5.94
C PHE A 155 -13.54 -5.75 6.48
N ALA A 156 -14.12 -4.80 7.21
CA ALA A 156 -15.46 -4.86 7.74
C ALA A 156 -16.38 -3.92 6.94
N LYS A 157 -17.51 -4.45 6.48
CA LYS A 157 -18.54 -3.66 5.81
C LYS A 157 -19.92 -4.03 6.29
N HIS A 158 -20.86 -3.11 6.16
CA HIS A 158 -22.28 -3.45 6.22
C HIS A 158 -22.62 -4.55 5.20
N THR A 159 -23.45 -5.51 5.60
CA THR A 159 -23.92 -6.60 4.75
C THR A 159 -24.66 -6.06 3.52
N THR A 160 -25.47 -5.02 3.73
CA THR A 160 -26.22 -4.34 2.66
C THR A 160 -26.24 -2.84 2.93
N PRO A 161 -26.03 -1.99 1.91
CA PRO A 161 -26.24 -0.55 2.03
C PRO A 161 -27.70 -0.24 2.37
N ILE A 162 -27.92 0.70 3.27
CA ILE A 162 -29.26 1.10 3.72
C ILE A 162 -29.71 2.26 2.85
N PHE A 163 -30.80 2.06 2.10
CA PHE A 163 -31.42 3.09 1.27
C PHE A 163 -32.76 3.52 1.87
N SER A 164 -33.01 4.83 1.88
CA SER A 164 -34.32 5.38 2.26
C SER A 164 -34.72 6.49 1.31
N VAL A 165 -35.97 6.42 0.83
CA VAL A 165 -36.59 7.49 0.04
C VAL A 165 -37.64 8.15 0.91
N ASP A 166 -37.53 9.47 1.07
CA ASP A 166 -38.47 10.26 1.86
C ASP A 166 -38.83 11.54 1.11
N LYS A 167 -39.97 12.15 1.43
CA LYS A 167 -40.41 13.42 0.83
C LYS A 167 -40.16 14.54 1.82
N LEU A 168 -39.34 15.53 1.45
CA LEU A 168 -39.06 16.66 2.32
C LEU A 168 -40.20 17.68 2.25
N PRO A 169 -41.04 17.85 3.30
CA PRO A 169 -42.31 18.57 3.18
C PRO A 169 -42.12 20.08 2.99
N ARG A 170 -41.02 20.67 3.47
CA ARG A 170 -40.77 22.11 3.31
C ARG A 170 -40.37 22.48 1.88
N LYS A 171 -39.59 21.63 1.22
CA LYS A 171 -39.09 21.89 -0.15
C LYS A 171 -39.91 21.19 -1.23
N GLN A 172 -40.87 20.33 -0.87
CA GLN A 172 -41.69 19.54 -1.80
C GLN A 172 -40.86 18.74 -2.82
N ILE A 173 -39.69 18.24 -2.39
CA ILE A 173 -38.78 17.42 -3.20
C ILE A 173 -38.66 16.02 -2.60
N TRP A 174 -38.40 15.03 -3.45
CA TRP A 174 -38.00 13.68 -3.02
C TRP A 174 -36.52 13.69 -2.65
N GLN A 175 -36.18 13.09 -1.51
CA GLN A 175 -34.81 12.88 -1.07
C GLN A 175 -34.49 11.39 -1.05
N ILE A 176 -33.32 11.04 -1.58
CA ILE A 176 -32.78 9.68 -1.58
C ILE A 176 -31.53 9.70 -0.69
N SER A 177 -31.54 8.93 0.38
CA SER A 177 -30.39 8.75 1.26
C SER A 177 -29.85 7.33 1.13
N ALA A 178 -28.54 7.21 0.98
CA ALA A 178 -27.80 5.95 1.02
C ALA A 178 -26.78 6.03 2.16
N ARG A 179 -26.74 5.00 3.01
CA ARG A 179 -25.78 4.90 4.12
C ARG A 179 -25.08 3.56 4.07
N VAL A 180 -23.75 3.60 4.20
CA VAL A 180 -22.91 2.41 4.30
C VAL A 180 -21.77 2.69 5.28
N GLY A 181 -21.56 1.77 6.22
CA GLY A 181 -20.37 1.76 7.08
C GLY A 181 -19.36 0.76 6.54
N MET A 182 -18.11 1.21 6.35
CA MET A 182 -16.99 0.39 5.89
C MET A 182 -15.75 0.82 6.67
N ALA A 183 -14.97 -0.15 7.16
CA ALA A 183 -13.72 0.07 7.87
C ALA A 183 -12.72 -1.04 7.53
N SER A 184 -11.43 -0.75 7.59
CA SER A 184 -10.36 -1.71 7.36
C SER A 184 -9.25 -1.54 8.39
N ILE A 185 -8.65 -2.64 8.82
CA ILE A 185 -7.50 -2.65 9.72
C ILE A 185 -6.45 -3.65 9.24
N ARG A 186 -5.19 -3.38 9.57
CA ARG A 186 -4.09 -4.35 9.40
C ARG A 186 -4.21 -5.38 10.52
N MET A 187 -4.41 -6.66 10.17
CA MET A 187 -4.56 -7.73 11.15
C MET A 187 -3.20 -8.33 11.52
N ASP A 188 -2.34 -8.51 10.53
CA ASP A 188 -0.98 -9.02 10.63
C ASP A 188 -0.03 -8.01 9.97
N GLU A 189 0.80 -7.36 10.78
CA GLU A 189 1.72 -6.31 10.32
C GLU A 189 2.98 -6.88 9.67
N ASP A 190 3.28 -8.16 9.86
CA ASP A 190 4.42 -8.82 9.22
C ASP A 190 4.20 -8.99 7.72
N LYS A 191 2.94 -9.27 7.33
CA LYS A 191 2.51 -9.51 5.94
C LYS A 191 2.27 -8.24 5.11
N ILE A 192 2.67 -7.08 5.64
CA ILE A 192 2.45 -5.78 5.00
C ILE A 192 3.79 -5.06 4.87
N ILE A 193 4.11 -4.65 3.66
CA ILE A 193 5.36 -3.98 3.32
C ILE A 193 5.04 -2.60 2.75
N GLN A 194 5.82 -1.60 3.15
CA GLN A 194 5.80 -0.28 2.54
C GLN A 194 7.02 -0.13 1.63
N ILE A 195 6.81 0.22 0.36
CA ILE A 195 7.88 0.59 -0.57
C ILE A 195 7.91 2.12 -0.69
N GLU A 196 9.10 2.70 -0.56
CA GLU A 196 9.33 4.12 -0.76
C GLU A 196 9.88 4.38 -2.18
N CYS A 197 9.30 5.37 -2.86
CA CYS A 197 9.62 5.73 -4.24
C CYS A 197 9.63 7.24 -4.39
N VAL A 198 10.51 7.79 -5.22
CA VAL A 198 10.58 9.24 -5.52
C VAL A 198 9.62 9.66 -6.64
#